data_AF-H6KZZ2-F1
#
_entry.id   AF-H6KZZ2-F1
#
_cell.length_a   1.000
_cell.length_b   1.000
_cell.length_c   1.000
_cell.angle_alpha   90.00
_cell.angle_beta   90.00
_cell.angle_gamma   90.00
#
_symmetry.space_group_name_H-M   'P 1'
#
loop_
_entity.id
_entity.type
_entity.pdbx_description
1 polymer ?
#
loop_
_entity_poly.entity_id
_entity_poly.type
_entity_poly.pdbx_seq_one_letter_code
_entity_poly.pdbx_strand_id
1 'polypeptide(L)'
;MKTLMMAVSFAFIALNCNAQRGERKAPPTTEEVFEQMDADQDGLLAESEVKGPLKKDFATIDANQDGFISPEELENAPKPEKKKRTRGRRED
;
A
#
# COMPACT_ATOMS: atom_id res chain seq x y z
N MET A 1 -24.25 57.05 2.77
CA MET A 1 -24.85 55.70 2.92
C MET A 1 -24.44 54.92 1.68
N LYS A 2 -23.28 54.28 1.80
CA LYS A 2 -22.47 53.76 0.70
C LYS A 2 -22.34 52.26 0.94
N THR A 3 -22.89 51.48 0.03
CA THR A 3 -22.43 50.12 -0.30
C THR A 3 -22.15 49.21 0.91
N LEU A 4 -23.22 48.81 1.59
CA LEU A 4 -23.25 47.60 2.41
C LEU A 4 -23.33 46.39 1.46
N MET A 5 -22.26 46.15 0.69
CA MET A 5 -22.06 44.90 -0.03
C MET A 5 -21.06 44.07 0.76
N MET A 6 -21.59 43.02 1.38
CA MET A 6 -20.99 41.69 1.44
C MET A 6 -19.47 41.66 1.41
N ALA A 7 -18.86 41.58 2.59
CA ALA A 7 -17.53 41.01 2.77
C ALA A 7 -17.57 39.51 2.40
N VAL A 8 -17.69 39.21 1.11
CA VAL A 8 -17.27 37.93 0.53
C VAL A 8 -15.86 38.14 0.04
N SER A 9 -14.95 38.31 1.00
CA SER A 9 -13.51 38.28 0.77
C SER A 9 -12.98 36.89 1.10
N PHE A 10 -13.62 35.85 0.57
CA PHE A 10 -13.00 34.53 0.40
C PHE A 10 -12.29 34.49 -0.95
N ALA A 11 -11.41 35.47 -1.18
CA ALA A 11 -10.44 35.42 -2.25
C ALA A 11 -9.20 34.65 -1.76
N PHE A 12 -9.40 33.38 -1.38
CA PHE A 12 -8.33 32.39 -1.43
C PHE A 12 -8.36 31.79 -2.85
N ILE A 13 -8.03 32.63 -3.83
CA ILE A 13 -7.78 32.18 -5.18
C ILE A 13 -6.44 31.45 -5.16
N ALA A 14 -6.58 30.13 -5.10
CA ALA A 14 -5.71 29.10 -5.65
C ALA A 14 -4.34 29.60 -6.14
N LEU A 15 -3.30 29.44 -5.31
CA LEU A 15 -1.95 29.24 -5.81
C LEU A 15 -1.31 28.11 -4.99
N ASN A 16 -0.91 27.07 -5.73
CA ASN A 16 -0.06 25.94 -5.34
C ASN A 16 -0.77 24.68 -4.81
N CYS A 17 -1.42 23.96 -5.72
CA CYS A 17 -1.13 22.53 -5.81
C CYS A 17 -0.87 22.18 -7.27
N ASN A 18 0.27 22.63 -7.78
CA ASN A 18 0.79 22.16 -9.05
C ASN A 18 1.72 20.99 -8.75
N ALA A 19 1.47 19.88 -9.44
CA ALA A 19 2.39 18.77 -9.60
C ALA A 19 2.68 17.90 -8.36
N GLN A 20 1.71 17.08 -7.96
CA GLN A 20 2.06 15.67 -7.75
C GLN A 20 2.33 15.06 -9.14
N ARG A 21 3.50 15.41 -9.68
CA ARG A 21 4.19 14.64 -10.71
C ARG A 21 4.22 13.24 -10.15
N GLY A 22 3.44 12.34 -10.75
CA GLY A 22 3.31 10.95 -10.32
C GLY A 22 4.70 10.34 -10.19
N GLU A 23 5.23 10.36 -8.98
CA GLU A 23 6.31 9.51 -8.57
C GLU A 23 5.73 8.12 -8.77
N ARG A 24 6.25 7.42 -9.77
CA ARG A 24 6.06 5.98 -9.85
C ARG A 24 6.73 5.44 -8.60
N LYS A 25 6.00 5.42 -7.48
CA LYS A 25 6.44 4.76 -6.26
C LYS A 25 6.86 3.37 -6.71
N ALA A 26 8.11 3.01 -6.39
CA ALA A 26 8.56 1.66 -6.58
C ALA A 26 7.49 0.72 -5.97
N PRO A 27 7.29 -0.48 -6.54
CA PRO A 27 6.41 -1.44 -5.88
C PRO A 27 6.85 -1.54 -4.42
N PRO A 28 5.90 -1.45 -3.46
CA PRO A 28 6.25 -1.36 -2.06
C PRO A 28 7.11 -2.56 -1.68
N THR A 29 8.11 -2.33 -0.84
CA THR A 29 8.96 -3.42 -0.35
C THR A 29 8.16 -4.34 0.56
N THR A 30 8.69 -5.51 0.86
CA THR A 30 8.08 -6.45 1.81
C THR A 30 7.87 -5.81 3.18
N GLU A 31 8.82 -5.00 3.61
CA GLU A 31 8.79 -4.27 4.89
C GLU A 31 7.72 -3.17 4.87
N GLU A 32 7.62 -2.39 3.79
CA GLU A 32 6.58 -1.37 3.65
C GLU A 32 5.17 -1.98 3.62
N VAL A 33 5.01 -3.16 3.00
CA VAL A 33 3.73 -3.88 3.01
C VAL A 33 3.43 -4.42 4.40
N PHE A 34 4.44 -4.94 5.10
CA PHE A 34 4.31 -5.42 6.48
C PHE A 34 3.83 -4.31 7.41
N GLU A 35 4.55 -3.18 7.45
CA GLU A 35 4.20 -2.02 8.26
C GLU A 35 2.83 -1.44 7.90
N GLN A 36 2.39 -1.60 6.65
CA GLN A 36 1.06 -1.16 6.21
C GLN A 36 -0.06 -2.12 6.66
N MET A 37 0.25 -3.40 6.91
CA MET A 37 -0.72 -4.41 7.31
C MET A 37 -0.82 -4.59 8.82
N ASP A 38 0.30 -4.43 9.54
CA ASP A 38 0.42 -4.48 11.00
C ASP A 38 -0.30 -3.28 11.61
N ALA A 39 -1.59 -3.46 11.92
CA ALA A 39 -2.47 -2.36 12.29
C ALA A 39 -2.40 -2.04 13.78
N ASP A 40 -2.10 -3.05 14.60
CA ASP A 40 -1.90 -2.89 16.04
C ASP A 40 -0.42 -2.64 16.43
N GLN A 41 0.49 -2.72 15.47
CA GLN A 41 1.92 -2.41 15.59
C GLN A 41 2.63 -3.32 16.60
N ASP A 42 2.20 -4.58 16.67
CA ASP A 42 2.79 -5.58 17.55
C ASP A 42 4.05 -6.24 16.94
N GLY A 43 4.35 -5.96 15.67
CA GLY A 43 5.48 -6.52 14.95
C GLY A 43 5.21 -7.92 14.40
N LEU A 44 3.95 -8.34 14.35
CA LEU A 44 3.45 -9.58 13.77
C LEU A 44 2.28 -9.25 12.83
N LEU A 45 1.85 -10.24 12.04
CA LEU A 45 0.64 -10.11 11.22
C LEU A 45 -0.36 -11.19 11.58
N ALA A 46 -1.50 -10.79 12.16
CA ALA A 46 -2.59 -11.72 12.43
C ALA A 46 -3.36 -12.12 11.16
N GLU A 47 -4.06 -13.26 11.20
CA GLU A 47 -4.87 -13.75 10.08
C GLU A 47 -5.99 -12.76 9.64
N SER A 48 -6.42 -11.89 10.55
CA SER A 48 -7.38 -10.80 10.32
C SER A 48 -6.78 -9.58 9.61
N GLU A 49 -5.48 -9.37 9.74
CA GLU A 49 -4.76 -8.21 9.19
C GLU A 49 -4.23 -8.49 7.78
N VAL A 50 -3.83 -9.74 7.53
CA VAL A 50 -3.37 -10.19 6.22
C VAL A 50 -4.49 -10.22 5.17
N LYS A 51 -4.13 -9.84 3.94
CA LYS A 51 -5.05 -9.82 2.79
C LYS A 51 -4.37 -10.32 1.52
N GLY A 52 -5.18 -10.69 0.53
CA GLY A 52 -4.67 -11.07 -0.79
C GLY A 52 -3.92 -12.41 -0.80
N PRO A 53 -2.79 -12.52 -1.52
CA PRO A 53 -1.99 -13.75 -1.57
C PRO A 53 -1.48 -14.21 -0.20
N LEU A 54 -1.07 -13.27 0.67
CA LEU A 54 -0.59 -13.59 2.02
C LEU A 54 -1.62 -14.34 2.85
N LYS A 55 -2.89 -13.95 2.77
CA LYS A 55 -3.97 -14.66 3.46
C LYS A 55 -4.20 -16.08 2.92
N LYS A 56 -3.96 -16.31 1.63
CA LYS A 56 -4.11 -17.65 1.02
C LYS A 56 -3.00 -18.59 1.46
N ASP A 57 -1.80 -18.05 1.57
CA ASP A 57 -0.59 -18.79 1.95
C ASP A 57 -0.31 -18.69 3.45
N PHE A 58 -1.24 -18.13 4.25
CA PHE A 58 -1.04 -17.85 5.68
C PHE A 58 -0.55 -19.08 6.44
N ALA A 59 -1.30 -20.19 6.36
CA ALA A 59 -0.94 -21.45 7.01
C ALA A 59 0.33 -22.12 6.44
N THR A 60 0.84 -21.64 5.31
CA THR A 60 2.12 -22.09 4.75
C THR A 60 3.28 -21.22 5.24
N ILE A 61 3.01 -19.95 5.56
CA ILE A 61 3.98 -18.98 6.05
C ILE A 61 4.14 -19.11 7.57
N ASP A 62 3.03 -19.22 8.30
CA ASP A 62 2.93 -19.52 9.73
C ASP A 62 3.45 -20.95 9.98
N ALA A 63 4.76 -21.06 10.17
CA ALA A 63 5.46 -22.34 10.28
C ALA A 63 5.39 -22.87 11.71
N ASN A 64 5.31 -21.98 12.69
CA ASN A 64 5.18 -22.33 14.10
C ASN A 64 3.71 -22.60 14.53
N GLN A 65 2.74 -22.26 13.67
CA GLN A 65 1.30 -22.45 13.87
C GLN A 65 0.75 -21.70 15.07
N ASP A 66 1.30 -20.52 15.37
CA ASP A 66 0.85 -19.68 16.47
C ASP A 66 -0.33 -18.76 16.09
N GLY A 67 -0.69 -18.71 14.81
CA GLY A 67 -1.78 -17.88 14.29
C GLY A 67 -1.33 -16.46 13.91
N PHE A 68 -0.02 -16.21 13.83
CA PHE A 68 0.59 -14.96 13.42
C PHE A 68 1.69 -15.23 12.38
N ILE A 69 2.05 -14.20 11.62
CA ILE A 69 3.23 -14.24 10.74
C ILE A 69 4.26 -13.28 11.30
N SER A 70 5.40 -13.83 11.70
CA SER A 70 6.57 -13.03 12.08
C SER A 70 7.31 -12.48 10.85
N PRO A 71 8.14 -11.43 11.01
CA PRO A 71 8.98 -10.91 9.92
C PRO A 71 9.89 -12.00 9.33
N GLU A 72 10.41 -12.89 10.18
CA GLU A 72 11.28 -14.00 9.80
C GLU A 72 10.54 -15.04 8.93
N GLU A 73 9.28 -15.33 9.26
CA GLU A 73 8.43 -16.20 8.45
C GLU A 73 8.02 -15.54 7.14
N LEU A 74 7.73 -14.24 7.16
CA LEU A 74 7.40 -13.48 5.96
C LEU A 74 8.58 -13.41 4.97
N GLU A 75 9.82 -13.29 5.45
CA GLU A 75 11.01 -13.33 4.60
C GLU A 75 11.15 -14.67 3.86
N ASN A 76 10.76 -15.76 4.52
CA ASN A 76 10.74 -17.11 3.95
C ASN A 76 9.48 -17.40 3.11
N ALA A 77 8.52 -16.48 3.08
CA ALA A 77 7.27 -16.67 2.36
C ALA A 77 7.50 -16.86 0.85
N PRO A 78 6.73 -17.76 0.20
CA PRO A 78 6.80 -17.94 -1.24
C PRO A 78 6.41 -16.64 -1.95
N LYS A 79 7.37 -16.00 -2.62
CA LYS A 79 7.11 -14.78 -3.39
C LYS A 79 6.14 -15.12 -4.53
N PRO A 80 5.04 -14.36 -4.70
CA PRO A 80 4.11 -14.61 -5.77
C PRO A 80 4.87 -14.52 -7.09
N GLU A 81 4.84 -15.61 -7.85
CA GLU A 81 5.56 -15.74 -9.11
C GLU A 81 5.10 -14.58 -10.01
N LYS A 82 5.97 -13.58 -10.20
CA LYS A 82 5.70 -12.45 -11.10
C LYS A 82 5.65 -13.06 -12.49
N LYS A 83 4.46 -13.50 -12.91
CA LYS A 83 4.18 -14.01 -14.24
C LYS A 83 4.67 -12.93 -15.19
N LYS A 84 5.88 -13.11 -15.75
CA LYS A 84 6.44 -12.18 -16.73
C LYS A 84 5.38 -12.13 -17.79
N ARG A 85 4.64 -11.02 -17.85
CA ARG A 85 3.76 -10.74 -18.98
C ARG A 85 4.75 -10.59 -20.11
N THR A 86 5.03 -11.69 -20.81
CA THR A 86 5.66 -11.69 -22.12
C THR A 86 4.81 -10.74 -22.91
N ARG A 87 5.30 -9.50 -22.98
CA ARG A 87 4.68 -8.42 -23.72
C ARG A 87 4.76 -8.94 -25.14
N GLY A 88 3.65 -9.50 -25.62
CA GLY A 88 3.53 -10.05 -26.96
C GLY A 88 4.08 -8.99 -27.89
N ARG A 89 5.26 -9.29 -28.42
CA ARG A 89 5.84 -8.58 -29.53
C ARG A 89 4.82 -8.83 -30.64
N ARG A 90 3.93 -7.85 -30.87
CA ARG A 90 3.20 -7.78 -32.13
C ARG A 90 4.27 -7.47 -33.17
N GLU A 91 4.86 -8.54 -33.71
CA GLU A 91 5.42 -8.54 -35.04
C GLU A 91 4.21 -8.59 -35.97
N ASP A 92 3.83 -7.44 -36.54
CA ASP A 92 3.05 -7.28 -37.77
C ASP A 92 3.41 -5.91 -38.36
#